data_AF-A0A9E6F6N6-F1
#
_entry.id   AF-A0A9E6F6N6-F1
#
_cell.length_a   1.000
_cell.length_b   1.000
_cell.length_c   1.000
_cell.angle_alpha   90.00
_cell.angle_beta   90.00
_cell.angle_gamma   90.00
#
_symmetry.space_group_name_H-M   'P 1'
#
loop_
_entity.id
_entity.type
_entity.pdbx_description
1 polymer ?
#
loop_
_entity_poly.entity_id
_entity_poly.type
_entity_poly.pdbx_seq_one_letter_code
_entity_poly.pdbx_strand_id
1 'polypeptide(L)'
;MKHKKTKGLKGLLLNYLKVFSGILLVVLIIGYIYLLDYQTSLPSDAGTRVIKAIENLDLDTLDEMSSNLPISLTNPDIFTEYLKVFSEEPDLYFYAGTSKVENQDVYIIGNHDKMMATLILEKTGKKSLFGFDKFKVVDLVFKPLHEFKIIAPSGVKLLLNGVSIDDQVQDLKTIQIPAFTQEVFGTIETLTYTFKNFQFISSVTIDGQEAEVVYDPLTYTYSVVYRPTQSIQDELSTFGINAMKAHTRLLGVPYLSRSAFLSDYAYPGSHIVSLVNSYDLSVRYPLISESFSDLKAENFIQYGPNAYSADVTLSYTLTSTWFGVVKTRVMTPYYKVYMTNIDGAWHLTDLVILTSN
;
A
#
# COMPACT_ATOMS: atom_id res chain seq x y z
N MET A 1 -88.97 55.39 -8.05
CA MET A 1 -87.49 55.30 -8.08
C MET A 1 -87.08 53.94 -8.63
N LYS A 2 -86.55 53.86 -9.86
CA LYS A 2 -86.02 52.60 -10.42
C LYS A 2 -84.50 52.58 -10.20
N HIS A 3 -84.03 51.68 -9.33
CA HIS A 3 -82.61 51.45 -9.08
C HIS A 3 -81.91 50.93 -10.37
N LYS A 4 -80.95 51.70 -10.87
CA LYS A 4 -80.02 51.29 -11.92
C LYS A 4 -79.09 50.21 -11.33
N LYS A 5 -79.28 48.95 -11.75
CA LYS A 5 -78.45 47.80 -11.34
C LYS A 5 -77.00 48.00 -11.82
N THR A 6 -76.07 48.12 -10.89
CA THR A 6 -74.61 48.14 -11.09
C THR A 6 -74.09 46.75 -11.51
N LYS A 7 -74.36 46.34 -12.75
CA LYS A 7 -73.84 45.06 -13.33
C LYS A 7 -72.39 45.13 -13.84
N GLY A 8 -71.71 46.29 -13.79
CA GLY A 8 -70.37 46.48 -14.35
C GLY A 8 -69.19 46.20 -13.42
N LEU A 9 -69.34 46.37 -12.10
CA LEU A 9 -68.18 46.40 -11.18
C LEU A 9 -67.60 45.00 -10.91
N LYS A 10 -68.46 43.98 -10.73
CA LYS A 10 -68.02 42.60 -10.43
C LYS A 10 -67.31 41.93 -11.60
N GLY A 11 -67.77 42.17 -12.84
CA GLY A 11 -67.14 41.64 -14.05
C GLY A 11 -65.79 42.29 -14.35
N LEU A 12 -65.67 43.61 -14.12
CA LEU A 12 -64.40 44.33 -14.16
C LEU A 12 -63.41 43.80 -13.11
N LEU A 13 -63.84 43.68 -11.85
CA LEU A 13 -62.99 43.14 -10.77
C LEU A 13 -62.51 41.71 -11.05
N LEU A 14 -63.35 40.85 -11.63
CA LEU A 14 -62.97 39.48 -12.00
C LEU A 14 -61.92 39.45 -13.12
N ASN A 15 -62.03 40.35 -14.11
CA ASN A 15 -61.06 40.47 -15.19
C ASN A 15 -59.73 41.05 -14.67
N TYR A 16 -59.77 42.07 -13.81
CA TYR A 16 -58.58 42.59 -13.12
C TYR A 16 -57.89 41.51 -12.28
N LEU A 17 -58.65 40.68 -11.56
CA LEU A 17 -58.09 39.57 -10.77
C LEU A 17 -57.41 38.53 -11.66
N LYS A 18 -57.99 38.18 -12.82
CA LYS A 18 -57.37 37.26 -13.79
C LYS A 18 -56.08 37.83 -14.37
N VAL A 19 -56.07 39.10 -14.77
CA VAL A 19 -54.87 39.78 -15.28
C VAL A 19 -53.81 39.86 -14.19
N PHE A 20 -54.19 40.25 -12.97
CA PHE A 20 -53.27 40.32 -11.83
C PHE A 20 -52.70 38.95 -11.47
N SER A 21 -53.53 37.89 -11.44
CA SER A 21 -53.08 36.52 -11.19
C SER A 21 -52.15 36.01 -12.29
N GLY A 22 -52.42 36.36 -13.55
CA GLY A 22 -51.54 36.05 -14.68
C GLY A 22 -50.18 36.75 -14.57
N ILE A 23 -50.17 38.04 -14.23
CA ILE A 23 -48.94 38.80 -13.98
C ILE A 23 -48.17 38.20 -12.80
N LEU A 24 -48.86 37.88 -11.70
CA LEU A 24 -48.24 37.26 -10.52
C LEU A 24 -47.59 35.91 -10.87
N LEU A 25 -48.27 35.06 -11.66
CA LEU A 25 -47.73 33.77 -12.09
C LEU A 25 -46.49 33.94 -12.98
N VAL A 26 -46.50 34.91 -13.91
CA VAL A 26 -45.33 35.23 -14.74
C VAL A 26 -44.16 35.72 -13.88
N VAL A 27 -44.42 36.60 -12.90
CA VAL A 27 -43.39 37.09 -11.96
C VAL A 27 -42.81 35.95 -11.13
N LEU A 28 -43.64 35.00 -10.65
CA LEU A 28 -43.17 33.83 -9.91
C LEU A 28 -42.32 32.91 -10.78
N ILE A 29 -42.68 32.69 -12.04
CA ILE A 29 -41.89 31.90 -12.98
C ILE A 29 -40.53 32.56 -13.24
N ILE A 30 -40.51 33.86 -13.55
CA ILE A 30 -39.26 34.60 -13.76
C ILE A 30 -38.40 34.56 -12.49
N GLY A 31 -39.02 34.74 -11.32
CA GLY A 31 -38.34 34.64 -10.03
C GLY A 31 -37.75 33.26 -9.78
N TYR A 32 -38.46 32.19 -10.13
CA TYR A 32 -37.96 30.82 -10.03
C TYR A 32 -36.76 30.58 -10.96
N ILE A 33 -36.85 30.99 -12.23
CA ILE A 33 -35.75 30.85 -13.19
C ILE A 33 -34.54 31.67 -12.74
N TYR A 34 -34.74 32.88 -12.20
CA TYR A 34 -33.69 33.71 -11.63
C TYR A 34 -33.00 33.01 -10.45
N LEU A 35 -33.75 32.44 -9.52
CA LEU A 35 -33.20 31.71 -8.38
C LEU A 35 -32.41 30.47 -8.81
N LEU A 36 -32.91 29.73 -9.80
CA LEU A 36 -32.21 28.57 -10.35
C LEU A 36 -30.90 28.95 -11.05
N ASP A 37 -30.93 30.01 -11.86
CA ASP A 37 -29.75 30.53 -12.56
C ASP A 37 -28.72 31.09 -11.57
N TYR A 38 -29.18 31.73 -10.48
CA TYR A 38 -28.32 32.15 -9.38
C TYR A 38 -27.69 30.95 -8.66
N GLN A 39 -28.49 29.96 -8.23
CA GLN A 39 -28.00 28.79 -7.50
C GLN A 39 -26.95 28.01 -8.31
N THR A 40 -27.23 27.73 -9.58
CA THR A 40 -26.30 27.00 -10.46
C THR A 40 -25.05 27.79 -10.84
N SER A 41 -25.05 29.11 -10.62
CA SER A 41 -23.88 29.97 -10.80
C SER A 41 -22.99 30.06 -9.57
N LEU A 42 -23.42 29.54 -8.41
CA LEU A 42 -22.62 29.58 -7.19
C LEU A 42 -21.55 28.48 -7.22
N PRO A 43 -20.32 28.77 -6.75
CA PRO A 43 -19.29 27.75 -6.52
C PRO A 43 -19.75 26.58 -5.64
N SER A 44 -20.64 26.87 -4.67
CA SER A 44 -21.23 25.87 -3.78
C SER A 44 -22.02 24.81 -4.52
N ASP A 45 -22.63 25.12 -5.67
CA ASP A 45 -23.38 24.13 -6.46
C ASP A 45 -22.45 23.04 -7.02
N ALA A 46 -21.24 23.42 -7.47
CA ALA A 46 -20.22 22.45 -7.87
C ALA A 46 -19.76 21.57 -6.69
N GLY A 47 -19.55 22.19 -5.52
CA GLY A 47 -19.25 21.46 -4.28
C GLY A 47 -20.35 20.46 -3.90
N THR A 48 -21.62 20.87 -3.95
CA THR A 48 -22.77 19.99 -3.68
C THR A 48 -22.88 18.85 -4.69
N ARG A 49 -22.55 19.09 -5.98
CA ARG A 49 -22.51 18.03 -6.99
C ARG A 49 -21.46 16.97 -6.66
N VAL A 50 -20.25 17.38 -6.26
CA VAL A 50 -19.19 16.44 -5.85
C VAL A 50 -19.59 15.68 -4.59
N ILE A 51 -20.13 16.35 -3.58
CA ILE A 51 -20.60 15.71 -2.35
C ILE A 51 -21.67 14.65 -2.68
N LYS A 52 -22.65 14.98 -3.52
CA LYS A 52 -23.67 14.01 -3.96
C LYS A 52 -23.08 12.86 -4.76
N ALA A 53 -22.07 13.09 -5.60
CA ALA A 53 -21.40 12.02 -6.32
C ALA A 53 -20.66 11.08 -5.36
N ILE A 54 -20.03 11.62 -4.31
CA ILE A 54 -19.40 10.83 -3.25
C ILE A 54 -20.45 10.02 -2.46
N GLU A 55 -21.54 10.66 -2.02
CA GLU A 55 -22.62 10.02 -1.26
C GLU A 55 -23.31 8.89 -2.04
N ASN A 56 -23.47 9.06 -3.35
CA ASN A 56 -24.10 8.06 -4.22
C ASN A 56 -23.12 7.02 -4.78
N LEU A 57 -21.82 7.10 -4.44
CA LEU A 57 -20.76 6.27 -5.02
C LEU A 57 -20.73 6.33 -6.57
N ASP A 58 -21.00 7.50 -7.14
CA ASP A 58 -21.01 7.75 -8.58
C ASP A 58 -19.59 7.97 -9.10
N LEU A 59 -18.87 6.86 -9.31
CA LEU A 59 -17.46 6.87 -9.69
C LEU A 59 -17.22 7.47 -11.07
N ASP A 60 -18.14 7.31 -12.02
CA ASP A 60 -18.02 7.86 -13.37
C ASP A 60 -17.99 9.39 -13.33
N THR A 61 -18.90 9.99 -12.55
CA THR A 61 -18.94 11.44 -12.36
C THR A 61 -17.68 11.94 -11.62
N LEU A 62 -17.17 11.19 -10.64
CA LEU A 62 -15.95 11.56 -9.92
C LEU A 62 -14.69 11.46 -10.80
N ASP A 63 -14.62 10.45 -11.66
CA ASP A 63 -13.53 10.24 -12.61
C ASP A 63 -13.52 11.36 -13.67
N GLU A 64 -14.68 11.73 -14.21
CA GLU A 64 -14.79 12.86 -15.15
C GLU A 64 -14.30 14.19 -14.54
N MET A 65 -14.52 14.38 -13.23
CA MET A 65 -14.16 15.60 -12.52
C MET A 65 -12.73 15.61 -11.97
N SER A 66 -12.05 14.46 -11.90
CA SER A 66 -10.76 14.31 -11.23
C SER A 66 -9.63 14.10 -12.25
N SER A 67 -8.51 14.80 -12.07
CA SER A 67 -7.29 14.53 -12.83
C SER A 67 -6.49 13.34 -12.28
N ASN A 68 -6.82 12.85 -11.09
CA ASN A 68 -5.98 11.93 -10.34
C ASN A 68 -6.74 10.82 -9.60
N LEU A 69 -7.94 10.44 -10.05
CA LEU A 69 -8.69 9.36 -9.44
C LEU A 69 -7.90 8.03 -9.62
N PRO A 70 -7.45 7.39 -8.53
CA PRO A 70 -6.72 6.14 -8.62
C PRO A 70 -7.63 5.04 -9.18
N ILE A 71 -7.10 4.18 -10.04
CA ILE A 71 -7.84 3.02 -10.58
C ILE A 71 -8.37 2.11 -9.46
N SER A 72 -7.70 2.03 -8.31
CA SER A 72 -8.25 1.28 -7.17
C SER A 72 -9.58 1.84 -6.66
N LEU A 73 -9.79 3.16 -6.78
CA LEU A 73 -11.04 3.82 -6.40
C LEU A 73 -12.10 3.77 -7.50
N THR A 74 -11.80 3.23 -8.69
CA THR A 74 -12.84 2.88 -9.68
C THR A 74 -13.55 1.57 -9.31
N ASN A 75 -13.13 0.89 -8.24
CA ASN A 75 -13.85 -0.21 -7.63
C ASN A 75 -14.75 0.33 -6.48
N PRO A 76 -16.08 0.15 -6.54
CA PRO A 76 -17.02 0.65 -5.53
C PRO A 76 -16.77 0.15 -4.11
N ASP A 77 -16.33 -1.10 -3.94
CA ASP A 77 -16.11 -1.69 -2.62
C ASP A 77 -14.90 -1.01 -1.93
N ILE A 78 -13.84 -0.82 -2.70
CA ILE A 78 -12.61 -0.14 -2.24
C ILE A 78 -12.89 1.33 -1.95
N PHE A 79 -13.66 2.00 -2.80
CA PHE A 79 -14.05 3.40 -2.59
C PHE A 79 -14.88 3.55 -1.31
N THR A 80 -15.77 2.60 -1.02
CA THR A 80 -16.55 2.59 0.22
C THR A 80 -15.66 2.50 1.46
N GLU A 81 -14.62 1.65 1.43
CA GLU A 81 -13.66 1.55 2.54
C GLU A 81 -12.80 2.80 2.70
N TYR A 82 -12.41 3.41 1.58
CA TYR A 82 -11.76 4.72 1.58
C TYR A 82 -12.61 5.78 2.30
N LEU A 83 -13.90 5.86 1.98
CA LEU A 83 -14.82 6.82 2.61
C LEU A 83 -14.94 6.61 4.11
N LYS A 84 -14.92 5.37 4.62
CA LYS A 84 -14.97 5.08 6.06
C LYS A 84 -13.83 5.72 6.85
N VAL A 85 -12.66 5.95 6.25
CA VAL A 85 -11.53 6.61 6.93
C VAL A 85 -11.80 8.10 7.20
N PHE A 86 -12.55 8.73 6.30
CA PHE A 86 -12.89 10.15 6.38
C PHE A 86 -14.27 10.39 6.99
N SER A 87 -15.15 9.40 6.95
CA SER A 87 -16.54 9.52 7.35
C SER A 87 -17.02 8.23 8.03
N GLU A 88 -17.17 8.30 9.35
CA GLU A 88 -18.13 7.46 10.09
C GLU A 88 -19.48 8.22 10.28
N GLU A 89 -19.57 9.45 9.72
CA GLU A 89 -20.54 10.57 9.88
C GLU A 89 -20.38 11.45 11.16
N PRO A 90 -20.60 12.80 11.08
CA PRO A 90 -21.61 13.51 10.26
C PRO A 90 -21.06 14.50 9.21
N ASP A 91 -21.85 14.68 8.12
CA ASP A 91 -21.79 15.65 7.02
C ASP A 91 -20.42 16.00 6.39
N LEU A 92 -20.26 15.69 5.10
CA LEU A 92 -19.16 16.24 4.30
C LEU A 92 -19.33 17.76 4.18
N TYR A 93 -18.31 18.50 4.59
CA TYR A 93 -18.28 19.95 4.49
C TYR A 93 -17.57 20.42 3.24
N PHE A 94 -18.04 21.55 2.75
CA PHE A 94 -17.45 22.32 1.66
C PHE A 94 -17.11 23.72 2.18
N TYR A 95 -15.82 24.06 2.23
CA TYR A 95 -15.38 25.40 2.64
C TYR A 95 -14.30 25.96 1.72
N ALA A 96 -14.24 27.29 1.63
CA ALA A 96 -13.27 27.99 0.80
C ALA A 96 -11.84 27.77 1.32
N GLY A 97 -10.95 27.31 0.45
CA GLY A 97 -9.52 27.22 0.67
C GLY A 97 -8.79 28.46 0.15
N THR A 98 -7.46 28.44 0.24
CA THR A 98 -6.60 29.52 -0.27
C THR A 98 -6.02 29.13 -1.62
N SER A 99 -6.34 29.88 -2.67
CA SER A 99 -5.69 29.72 -3.97
C SER A 99 -4.40 30.54 -4.05
N LYS A 100 -3.37 29.98 -4.69
CA LYS A 100 -2.14 30.72 -5.07
C LYS A 100 -2.16 31.15 -6.55
N VAL A 101 -3.20 30.78 -7.29
CA VAL A 101 -3.33 31.01 -8.73
C VAL A 101 -4.45 32.00 -8.98
N GLU A 102 -4.16 33.03 -9.79
CA GLU A 102 -5.12 34.05 -10.16
C GLU A 102 -6.29 33.43 -10.96
N ASN A 103 -7.52 33.85 -10.67
CA ASN A 103 -8.77 33.33 -11.26
C ASN A 103 -9.16 31.87 -10.93
N GLN A 104 -8.50 31.24 -9.93
CA GLN A 104 -8.92 29.95 -9.42
C GLN A 104 -9.50 30.08 -8.01
N ASP A 105 -10.69 29.52 -7.83
CA ASP A 105 -11.29 29.34 -6.51
C ASP A 105 -11.05 27.91 -6.05
N VAL A 106 -10.39 27.78 -4.90
CA VAL A 106 -10.04 26.49 -4.32
C VAL A 106 -10.98 26.21 -3.16
N TYR A 107 -11.55 25.01 -3.13
CA TYR A 107 -12.42 24.55 -2.08
C TYR A 107 -11.95 23.24 -1.50
N ILE A 108 -12.15 23.06 -0.20
CA ILE A 108 -11.79 21.86 0.51
C ILE A 108 -13.06 21.08 0.81
N ILE A 109 -13.02 19.78 0.49
CA ILE A 109 -14.04 18.79 0.81
C ILE A 109 -13.47 17.87 1.88
N GLY A 110 -14.22 17.64 2.96
CA GLY A 110 -13.77 16.78 4.05
C GLY A 110 -14.76 16.71 5.19
N ASN A 111 -14.38 16.05 6.28
CA ASN A 111 -15.16 15.96 7.50
C ASN A 111 -14.35 16.55 8.67
N HIS A 112 -14.89 17.58 9.33
CA HIS A 112 -14.25 18.32 10.42
C HIS A 112 -12.75 18.59 10.19
N ASP A 113 -11.87 17.78 10.79
CA ASP A 113 -10.42 17.96 10.78
C ASP A 113 -9.71 17.20 9.63
N LYS A 114 -10.43 16.36 8.89
CA LYS A 114 -9.90 15.51 7.82
C LYS A 114 -10.30 16.04 6.45
N MET A 115 -9.34 16.69 5.79
CA MET A 115 -9.44 17.04 4.37
C MET A 115 -9.41 15.77 3.51
N MET A 116 -10.46 15.54 2.72
CA MET A 116 -10.59 14.41 1.80
C MET A 116 -10.16 14.78 0.38
N ALA A 117 -10.57 15.94 -0.13
CA ALA A 117 -10.28 16.36 -1.48
C ALA A 117 -10.21 17.90 -1.60
N THR A 118 -9.60 18.36 -2.69
CA THR A 118 -9.59 19.75 -3.12
C THR A 118 -10.35 19.87 -4.44
N LEU A 119 -11.38 20.70 -4.46
CA LEU A 119 -12.06 21.10 -5.69
C LEU A 119 -11.49 22.41 -6.19
N ILE A 120 -11.05 22.43 -7.44
CA ILE A 120 -10.52 23.62 -8.11
C ILE A 120 -11.55 24.08 -9.14
N LEU A 121 -12.03 25.31 -8.97
CA LEU A 121 -12.98 25.94 -9.87
C LEU A 121 -12.33 27.12 -10.59
N GLU A 122 -12.73 27.33 -11.83
CA GLU A 122 -12.31 28.49 -12.61
C GLU A 122 -13.52 29.17 -13.24
N LYS A 123 -13.47 30.51 -13.29
CA LYS A 123 -14.46 31.30 -14.01
C LYS A 123 -14.34 31.03 -15.50
N THR A 124 -15.44 30.64 -16.12
CA THR A 124 -15.50 30.35 -17.56
C THR A 124 -15.43 31.61 -18.45
N GLY A 125 -15.55 32.80 -17.85
CA GLY A 125 -15.72 34.08 -18.56
C GLY A 125 -17.11 34.26 -19.20
N LYS A 126 -17.97 33.22 -19.19
CA LYS A 126 -19.34 33.29 -19.67
C LYS A 126 -20.29 33.74 -18.55
N LYS A 127 -21.32 34.47 -18.95
CA LYS A 127 -22.40 34.89 -18.06
C LYS A 127 -23.61 33.97 -18.17
N SER A 128 -24.33 33.84 -17.07
CA SER A 128 -25.64 33.18 -16.99
C SER A 128 -26.74 34.02 -17.65
N LEU A 129 -27.98 33.50 -17.71
CA LEU A 129 -29.11 34.22 -18.33
C LEU A 129 -29.35 35.58 -17.67
N PHE A 130 -29.12 35.67 -16.35
CA PHE A 130 -29.28 36.89 -15.55
C PHE A 130 -27.94 37.57 -15.20
N GLY A 131 -26.82 37.19 -15.83
CA GLY A 131 -25.56 37.92 -15.71
C GLY A 131 -24.60 37.44 -14.63
N PHE A 132 -24.84 36.29 -14.00
CA PHE A 132 -23.94 35.70 -13.01
C PHE A 132 -22.72 35.06 -13.67
N ASP A 133 -21.58 35.06 -12.99
CA ASP A 133 -20.39 34.34 -13.42
C ASP A 133 -20.65 32.83 -13.41
N LYS A 134 -20.23 32.12 -14.46
CA LYS A 134 -20.27 30.65 -14.46
C LYS A 134 -18.91 30.06 -14.13
N PHE A 135 -18.93 29.02 -13.29
CA PHE A 135 -17.76 28.25 -12.90
C PHE A 135 -17.75 26.89 -13.61
N LYS A 136 -16.55 26.39 -13.91
CA LYS A 136 -16.32 25.01 -14.32
C LYS A 136 -15.43 24.33 -13.28
N VAL A 137 -15.63 23.03 -13.10
CA VAL A 137 -14.67 22.19 -12.39
C VAL A 137 -13.44 22.06 -13.27
N VAL A 138 -12.30 22.50 -12.77
CA VAL A 138 -11.00 22.31 -13.43
C VAL A 138 -10.39 21.01 -12.97
N ASP A 139 -10.49 20.73 -11.68
CA ASP A 139 -9.91 19.53 -11.09
C ASP A 139 -10.56 19.20 -9.75
N LEU A 140 -10.60 17.90 -9.44
CA LEU A 140 -10.93 17.34 -8.14
C LEU A 140 -9.77 16.45 -7.70
N VAL A 141 -9.01 16.93 -6.71
CA VAL A 141 -7.78 16.28 -6.25
C VAL A 141 -8.04 15.61 -4.91
N PHE A 142 -8.08 14.28 -4.87
CA PHE A 142 -8.20 13.53 -3.61
C PHE A 142 -6.88 13.55 -2.82
N LYS A 143 -6.96 13.72 -1.48
CA LYS A 143 -5.79 13.87 -0.60
C LYS A 143 -5.27 12.51 -0.14
N PRO A 144 -4.02 12.10 -0.44
CA PRO A 144 -3.44 10.80 -0.04
C PRO A 144 -3.53 10.51 1.46
N LEU A 145 -3.93 9.28 1.83
CA LEU A 145 -3.91 8.79 3.21
C LEU A 145 -2.51 8.32 3.63
N HIS A 146 -1.79 7.62 2.74
CA HIS A 146 -0.47 7.02 3.01
C HIS A 146 0.45 7.05 1.77
N GLU A 147 1.77 6.97 1.99
CA GLU A 147 2.78 6.70 0.96
C GLU A 147 3.10 5.20 0.99
N PHE A 148 3.00 4.51 -0.15
CA PHE A 148 3.20 3.06 -0.22
C PHE A 148 4.51 2.73 -0.94
N LYS A 149 5.25 1.73 -0.43
CA LYS A 149 6.50 1.23 -1.02
C LYS A 149 6.48 -0.27 -1.14
N ILE A 150 6.05 -0.78 -2.29
CA ILE A 150 6.05 -2.21 -2.55
C ILE A 150 7.45 -2.63 -2.97
N ILE A 151 8.04 -3.59 -2.27
CA ILE A 151 9.32 -4.20 -2.65
C ILE A 151 8.99 -5.57 -3.24
N ALA A 152 9.35 -5.84 -4.49
CA ALA A 152 9.13 -7.14 -5.12
C ALA A 152 10.36 -7.57 -5.94
N PRO A 153 10.56 -8.87 -6.21
CA PRO A 153 11.60 -9.31 -7.15
C PRO A 153 11.47 -8.63 -8.52
N SER A 154 12.58 -8.38 -9.21
CA SER A 154 12.54 -7.88 -10.59
C SER A 154 11.91 -8.89 -11.55
N GLY A 155 11.10 -8.42 -12.50
CA GLY A 155 10.56 -9.24 -13.59
C GLY A 155 9.30 -10.04 -13.26
N VAL A 156 8.75 -9.89 -12.06
CA VAL A 156 7.45 -10.49 -11.68
C VAL A 156 6.30 -9.56 -12.02
N LYS A 157 5.15 -10.13 -12.40
CA LYS A 157 3.94 -9.35 -12.63
C LYS A 157 3.25 -9.05 -11.31
N LEU A 158 3.13 -7.77 -10.98
CA LEU A 158 2.41 -7.31 -9.80
C LEU A 158 0.98 -6.91 -10.16
N LEU A 159 0.04 -7.47 -9.41
CA LEU A 159 -1.35 -7.00 -9.41
C LEU A 159 -1.71 -6.53 -8.01
N LEU A 160 -2.25 -5.32 -7.91
CA LEU A 160 -2.86 -4.80 -6.69
C LEU A 160 -4.37 -4.87 -6.87
N ASN A 161 -5.03 -5.61 -5.97
CA ASN A 161 -6.47 -5.89 -6.04
C ASN A 161 -6.94 -6.40 -7.42
N GLY A 162 -6.10 -7.21 -8.07
CA GLY A 162 -6.38 -7.79 -9.39
C GLY A 162 -6.08 -6.88 -10.59
N VAL A 163 -5.61 -5.65 -10.38
CA VAL A 163 -5.24 -4.71 -11.45
C VAL A 163 -3.72 -4.60 -11.56
N SER A 164 -3.21 -4.65 -12.79
CA SER A 164 -1.77 -4.48 -13.05
C SER A 164 -1.33 -3.07 -12.73
N ILE A 165 -0.17 -2.94 -12.09
CA ILE A 165 0.33 -1.66 -11.59
C ILE A 165 1.44 -1.05 -12.46
N ASP A 166 1.79 -1.71 -13.56
CA ASP A 166 2.92 -1.32 -14.41
C ASP A 166 2.75 0.13 -14.93
N ASP A 167 1.51 0.57 -15.19
CA ASP A 167 1.18 1.93 -15.65
C ASP A 167 1.05 2.96 -14.51
N GLN A 168 1.05 2.52 -13.24
CA GLN A 168 0.81 3.36 -12.06
C GLN A 168 2.08 3.63 -11.23
N VAL A 169 3.21 3.04 -11.63
CA VAL A 169 4.49 3.21 -10.94
C VAL A 169 5.01 4.63 -11.15
N GLN A 170 5.06 5.43 -10.07
CA GLN A 170 5.61 6.79 -10.16
C GLN A 170 7.12 6.82 -10.03
N ASP A 171 7.66 6.03 -9.10
CA ASP A 171 9.11 5.87 -8.92
C ASP A 171 9.43 4.38 -8.76
N LEU A 172 10.28 3.88 -9.65
CA LEU A 172 10.84 2.53 -9.61
C LEU A 172 12.28 2.62 -9.11
N LYS A 173 12.55 2.15 -7.90
CA LYS A 173 13.90 2.09 -7.35
C LYS A 173 14.37 0.65 -7.25
N THR A 174 15.43 0.32 -7.97
CA THR A 174 16.12 -0.95 -7.78
C THR A 174 16.89 -0.91 -6.46
N ILE A 175 16.46 -1.72 -5.48
CA ILE A 175 17.21 -1.99 -4.27
C ILE A 175 17.98 -3.29 -4.49
N GLN A 176 19.30 -3.19 -4.35
CA GLN A 176 20.14 -4.36 -4.30
C GLN A 176 20.02 -4.95 -2.89
N ILE A 177 19.53 -6.17 -2.78
CA ILE A 177 19.64 -6.89 -1.52
C ILE A 177 21.14 -7.09 -1.25
N PRO A 178 21.63 -6.82 -0.02
CA PRO A 178 23.06 -6.63 0.22
C PRO A 178 23.91 -7.81 -0.25
N ALA A 179 25.20 -7.52 -0.50
CA ALA A 179 26.28 -8.30 -1.12
C ALA A 179 26.40 -9.82 -0.88
N PHE A 180 25.60 -10.40 0.02
CA PHE A 180 25.66 -11.78 0.47
C PHE A 180 25.27 -12.83 -0.60
N THR A 181 24.58 -12.40 -1.66
CA THR A 181 24.23 -13.23 -2.83
C THR A 181 24.96 -12.81 -4.11
N GLN A 182 25.73 -11.70 -4.10
CA GLN A 182 26.34 -11.13 -5.31
C GLN A 182 27.31 -12.08 -6.01
N GLU A 183 28.06 -12.87 -5.27
CA GLU A 183 29.06 -13.79 -5.84
C GLU A 183 28.42 -15.00 -6.56
N VAL A 184 27.15 -15.33 -6.26
CA VAL A 184 26.47 -16.53 -6.79
C VAL A 184 25.37 -16.18 -7.79
N PHE A 185 24.58 -15.14 -7.51
CA PHE A 185 23.42 -14.75 -8.32
C PHE A 185 23.60 -13.42 -9.06
N GLY A 186 24.75 -12.76 -8.87
CA GLY A 186 24.86 -11.35 -9.19
C GLY A 186 23.97 -10.50 -8.29
N THR A 187 23.70 -9.27 -8.70
CA THR A 187 22.78 -8.39 -7.99
C THR A 187 21.35 -8.94 -8.09
N ILE A 188 20.77 -9.35 -6.96
CA ILE A 188 19.32 -9.54 -6.87
C ILE A 188 18.68 -8.16 -6.86
N GLU A 189 18.02 -7.84 -7.97
CA GLU A 189 17.25 -6.62 -8.11
C GLU A 189 15.89 -6.84 -7.46
N THR A 190 15.64 -6.13 -6.35
CA THR A 190 14.26 -5.89 -5.93
C THR A 190 13.83 -4.53 -6.44
N LEU A 191 12.62 -4.47 -6.98
CA LEU A 191 11.99 -3.26 -7.43
C LEU A 191 11.17 -2.70 -6.27
N THR A 192 11.53 -1.50 -5.84
CA THR A 192 10.73 -0.70 -4.92
C THR A 192 9.84 0.21 -5.74
N TYR A 193 8.57 -0.13 -5.79
CA TYR A 193 7.52 0.66 -6.39
C TYR A 193 7.02 1.64 -5.34
N THR A 194 7.35 2.92 -5.52
CA THR A 194 6.80 3.97 -4.66
C THR A 194 5.55 4.54 -5.31
N PHE A 195 4.46 4.53 -4.55
CA PHE A 195 3.20 5.13 -4.94
C PHE A 195 2.96 6.33 -4.04
N LYS A 196 2.93 7.53 -4.64
CA LYS A 196 2.17 8.63 -4.07
C LYS A 196 0.78 8.54 -4.66
N ASN A 197 -0.22 8.54 -3.78
CA ASN A 197 -1.63 8.28 -4.04
C ASN A 197 -2.00 6.80 -3.89
N PHE A 198 -2.76 6.58 -2.82
CA PHE A 198 -3.86 5.64 -2.70
C PHE A 198 -3.86 4.39 -3.57
N GLN A 199 -3.47 3.29 -2.95
CA GLN A 199 -4.22 2.06 -3.11
C GLN A 199 -4.49 1.50 -1.73
N PHE A 200 -5.78 1.37 -1.38
CA PHE A 200 -6.15 0.40 -0.37
C PHE A 200 -5.76 -0.97 -0.94
N ILE A 201 -4.81 -1.66 -0.32
CA ILE A 201 -4.31 -2.94 -0.80
C ILE A 201 -5.02 -4.03 0.02
N SER A 202 -6.05 -4.67 -0.56
CA SER A 202 -6.67 -5.85 0.04
C SER A 202 -5.89 -7.12 -0.28
N SER A 203 -5.28 -7.16 -1.46
CA SER A 203 -4.47 -8.29 -1.91
C SER A 203 -3.38 -7.81 -2.85
N VAL A 204 -2.20 -8.41 -2.73
CA VAL A 204 -1.13 -8.31 -3.71
C VAL A 204 -0.93 -9.69 -4.29
N THR A 205 -0.92 -9.80 -5.61
CA THR A 205 -0.52 -11.06 -6.25
C THR A 205 0.72 -10.84 -7.09
N ILE A 206 1.64 -11.78 -6.97
CA ILE A 206 2.90 -11.86 -7.70
C ILE A 206 2.84 -13.13 -8.54
N ASP A 207 2.83 -12.99 -9.87
CA ASP A 207 2.71 -14.10 -10.82
C ASP A 207 1.54 -15.06 -10.50
N GLY A 208 0.42 -14.52 -10.03
CA GLY A 208 -0.80 -15.27 -9.72
C GLY A 208 -0.82 -15.96 -8.35
N GLN A 209 0.20 -15.78 -7.51
CA GLN A 209 0.18 -16.20 -6.10
C GLN A 209 -0.02 -15.00 -5.19
N GLU A 210 -0.81 -15.18 -4.14
CA GLU A 210 -1.02 -14.15 -3.11
C GLU A 210 0.29 -13.91 -2.36
N ALA A 211 0.72 -12.65 -2.34
CA ALA A 211 1.92 -12.21 -1.65
C ALA A 211 1.53 -11.61 -0.30
N GLU A 212 2.37 -11.83 0.71
CA GLU A 212 2.12 -11.30 2.04
C GLU A 212 2.44 -9.81 2.08
N VAL A 213 1.54 -9.02 2.66
CA VAL A 213 1.70 -7.59 2.84
C VAL A 213 2.07 -7.30 4.29
N VAL A 214 3.30 -6.88 4.53
CA VAL A 214 3.82 -6.51 5.85
C VAL A 214 3.77 -4.99 6.01
N TYR A 215 3.01 -4.51 6.99
CA TYR A 215 2.90 -3.10 7.30
C TYR A 215 3.90 -2.70 8.40
N ASP A 216 4.75 -1.71 8.12
CA ASP A 216 5.57 -1.02 9.11
C ASP A 216 4.86 0.27 9.58
N PRO A 217 4.29 0.28 10.80
CA PRO A 217 3.57 1.43 11.32
C PRO A 217 4.47 2.62 11.68
N LEU A 218 5.78 2.43 11.82
CA LEU A 218 6.72 3.51 12.17
C LEU A 218 7.08 4.35 10.94
N THR A 219 7.24 3.69 9.80
CA THR A 219 7.60 4.33 8.53
C THR A 219 6.41 4.50 7.60
N TYR A 220 5.22 4.01 8.01
CA TYR A 220 3.99 3.95 7.22
C TYR A 220 4.19 3.25 5.87
N THR A 221 5.07 2.23 5.80
CA THR A 221 5.36 1.52 4.55
C THR A 221 4.81 0.09 4.55
N TYR A 222 4.31 -0.33 3.39
CA TYR A 222 3.84 -1.69 3.14
C TYR A 222 4.85 -2.45 2.30
N SER A 223 5.58 -3.39 2.90
CA SER A 223 6.47 -4.30 2.18
C SER A 223 5.70 -5.52 1.69
N VAL A 224 5.91 -5.91 0.44
CA VAL A 224 5.32 -7.14 -0.10
C VAL A 224 6.38 -8.23 -0.07
N VAL A 225 6.05 -9.39 0.49
CA VAL A 225 6.96 -10.52 0.61
C VAL A 225 6.42 -11.63 -0.28
N TYR A 226 7.20 -11.98 -1.31
CA TYR A 226 6.92 -13.17 -2.09
C TYR A 226 7.35 -14.40 -1.28
N ARG A 227 6.37 -15.20 -0.86
CA ARG A 227 6.60 -16.42 -0.10
C ARG A 227 6.74 -17.60 -1.06
N PRO A 228 7.71 -18.51 -0.85
CA PRO A 228 7.74 -19.76 -1.58
C PRO A 228 6.50 -20.61 -1.26
N THR A 229 6.16 -21.54 -2.16
CA THR A 229 5.09 -22.52 -1.89
C THR A 229 5.36 -23.33 -0.63
N GLN A 230 4.33 -23.88 0.01
CA GLN A 230 4.49 -24.68 1.24
C GLN A 230 5.48 -25.85 1.05
N SER A 231 5.45 -26.51 -0.11
CA SER A 231 6.40 -27.59 -0.43
C SER A 231 7.85 -27.12 -0.36
N ILE A 232 8.13 -25.95 -0.94
CA ILE A 232 9.47 -25.35 -0.90
C ILE A 232 9.82 -24.88 0.51
N GLN A 233 8.86 -24.34 1.27
CA GLN A 233 9.10 -23.98 2.68
C GLN A 233 9.51 -25.20 3.52
N ASP A 234 8.88 -26.35 3.31
CA ASP A 234 9.22 -27.59 4.04
C ASP A 234 10.63 -28.09 3.69
N GLU A 235 11.02 -28.01 2.42
CA GLU A 235 12.38 -28.32 1.95
C GLU A 235 13.42 -27.36 2.56
N LEU A 236 13.16 -26.05 2.47
CA LEU A 236 14.02 -25.00 3.02
C LEU A 236 14.16 -25.12 4.55
N SER A 237 13.07 -25.46 5.25
CA SER A 237 13.07 -25.69 6.69
C SER A 237 14.01 -26.84 7.06
N THR A 238 13.86 -27.97 6.37
CA THR A 238 14.69 -29.16 6.58
C THR A 238 16.17 -28.86 6.30
N PHE A 239 16.46 -28.23 5.16
CA PHE A 239 17.81 -27.86 4.77
C PHE A 239 18.43 -26.86 5.74
N GLY A 240 17.75 -25.75 6.02
CA GLY A 240 18.23 -24.68 6.88
C GLY A 240 18.53 -25.15 8.31
N ILE A 241 17.65 -25.95 8.91
CA ILE A 241 17.86 -26.52 10.24
C ILE A 241 19.10 -27.44 10.24
N ASN A 242 19.25 -28.31 9.23
CA ASN A 242 20.39 -29.21 9.14
C ASN A 242 21.70 -28.47 8.91
N ALA A 243 21.70 -27.46 8.03
CA ALA A 243 22.83 -26.59 7.79
C ALA A 243 23.26 -25.86 9.08
N MET A 244 22.32 -25.31 9.85
CA MET A 244 22.64 -24.59 11.08
C MET A 244 23.08 -25.51 12.23
N LYS A 245 22.57 -26.74 12.32
CA LYS A 245 23.15 -27.77 13.20
C LYS A 245 24.59 -28.07 12.82
N ALA A 246 24.88 -28.28 11.53
CA ALA A 246 26.22 -28.55 11.05
C ALA A 246 27.18 -27.38 11.30
N HIS A 247 26.71 -26.14 11.09
CA HIS A 247 27.45 -24.92 11.40
C HIS A 247 27.75 -24.77 12.90
N THR A 248 26.76 -25.02 13.76
CA THR A 248 26.93 -25.01 15.22
C THR A 248 27.97 -26.03 15.68
N ARG A 249 27.95 -27.23 15.08
CA ARG A 249 28.97 -28.25 15.36
C ARG A 249 30.35 -27.84 14.88
N LEU A 250 30.47 -27.15 13.75
CA LEU A 250 31.75 -26.63 13.28
C LEU A 250 32.40 -25.70 14.32
N LEU A 251 31.60 -24.88 15.00
CA LEU A 251 32.05 -24.01 16.10
C LEU A 251 32.36 -24.77 17.40
N GLY A 252 31.73 -25.94 17.61
CA GLY A 252 31.76 -26.66 18.88
C GLY A 252 32.61 -27.94 18.92
N VAL A 253 32.96 -28.53 17.78
CA VAL A 253 33.51 -29.90 17.69
C VAL A 253 34.92 -29.92 17.07
N PRO A 254 35.86 -30.69 17.65
CA PRO A 254 37.25 -30.67 17.20
C PRO A 254 37.56 -31.26 15.83
N TYR A 255 36.73 -32.17 15.32
CA TYR A 255 37.09 -33.03 14.18
C TYR A 255 36.13 -32.95 13.00
N LEU A 256 35.10 -32.10 13.06
CA LEU A 256 34.33 -31.81 11.85
C LEU A 256 35.22 -31.01 10.92
N SER A 257 35.55 -31.63 9.78
CA SER A 257 36.35 -30.96 8.77
C SER A 257 35.52 -29.81 8.22
N ARG A 258 36.14 -28.64 8.11
CA ARG A 258 35.59 -27.53 7.33
C ARG A 258 35.14 -28.04 5.96
N SER A 259 35.91 -28.95 5.37
CA SER A 259 35.58 -29.56 4.08
C SER A 259 34.24 -30.30 4.04
N ALA A 260 33.81 -30.96 5.11
CA ALA A 260 32.52 -31.66 5.13
C ALA A 260 31.34 -30.68 5.18
N PHE A 261 31.43 -29.63 6.02
CA PHE A 261 30.42 -28.58 6.00
C PHE A 261 30.37 -27.88 4.63
N LEU A 262 31.55 -27.53 4.10
CA LEU A 262 31.68 -26.84 2.83
C LEU A 262 31.21 -27.70 1.64
N SER A 263 31.43 -29.02 1.66
CA SER A 263 30.96 -29.91 0.59
C SER A 263 29.45 -30.14 0.63
N ASP A 264 28.89 -30.28 1.84
CA ASP A 264 27.52 -30.76 2.00
C ASP A 264 26.50 -29.61 2.02
N TYR A 265 26.94 -28.42 2.41
CA TYR A 265 26.03 -27.29 2.62
C TYR A 265 26.44 -26.01 1.88
N ALA A 266 27.72 -25.72 1.71
CA ALA A 266 28.11 -24.42 1.13
C ALA A 266 28.09 -24.45 -0.40
N TYR A 267 27.73 -23.32 -1.02
CA TYR A 267 27.99 -23.13 -2.43
C TYR A 267 29.45 -22.72 -2.66
N PRO A 268 30.20 -23.37 -3.59
CA PRO A 268 31.57 -22.96 -3.88
C PRO A 268 31.67 -21.50 -4.32
N GLY A 269 32.55 -20.73 -3.66
CA GLY A 269 32.78 -19.32 -3.99
C GLY A 269 31.78 -18.34 -3.39
N SER A 270 30.86 -18.77 -2.52
CA SER A 270 29.98 -17.87 -1.79
C SER A 270 30.59 -17.33 -0.49
N HIS A 271 29.97 -16.30 0.08
CA HIS A 271 30.42 -15.67 1.32
C HIS A 271 30.55 -16.64 2.50
N ILE A 272 29.62 -17.61 2.66
CA ILE A 272 29.72 -18.61 3.74
C ILE A 272 31.03 -19.40 3.70
N VAL A 273 31.60 -19.63 2.51
CA VAL A 273 32.90 -20.31 2.35
C VAL A 273 34.00 -19.48 2.98
N SER A 274 34.04 -18.18 2.67
CA SER A 274 34.98 -17.22 3.25
C SER A 274 34.79 -17.11 4.77
N LEU A 275 33.55 -17.01 5.24
CA LEU A 275 33.22 -16.95 6.66
C LEU A 275 33.74 -18.19 7.41
N VAL A 276 33.42 -19.39 6.94
CA VAL A 276 33.86 -20.65 7.55
C VAL A 276 35.38 -20.80 7.49
N ASN A 277 36.02 -20.37 6.40
CA ASN A 277 37.47 -20.43 6.29
C ASN A 277 38.18 -19.44 7.23
N SER A 278 37.54 -18.34 7.59
CA SER A 278 38.05 -17.33 8.53
C SER A 278 38.05 -17.77 9.99
N TYR A 279 37.28 -18.81 10.34
CA TYR A 279 37.17 -19.25 11.73
C TYR A 279 38.54 -19.72 12.24
N ASP A 280 39.01 -19.06 13.30
CA ASP A 280 40.16 -19.53 14.05
C ASP A 280 39.71 -20.72 14.91
N LEU A 281 39.93 -21.89 14.35
CA LEU A 281 39.60 -23.14 15.01
C LEU A 281 40.81 -23.73 15.77
N SER A 282 41.77 -22.91 16.18
CA SER A 282 43.01 -23.35 16.87
C SER A 282 42.79 -23.75 18.33
N VAL A 283 41.76 -23.22 19.00
CA VAL A 283 41.41 -23.57 20.39
C VAL A 283 40.16 -24.44 20.40
N ARG A 284 40.32 -25.76 20.60
CA ARG A 284 39.19 -26.71 20.56
C ARG A 284 39.11 -27.63 21.77
N TYR A 285 37.88 -27.88 22.18
CA TYR A 285 37.50 -28.72 23.32
C TYR A 285 36.86 -30.01 22.80
N PRO A 286 37.33 -31.22 23.15
CA PRO A 286 36.63 -32.46 22.82
C PRO A 286 35.15 -32.40 23.21
N LEU A 287 34.26 -32.61 22.22
CA LEU A 287 32.83 -32.70 22.45
C LEU A 287 32.52 -34.00 23.22
N ILE A 288 31.80 -33.86 24.33
CA ILE A 288 31.28 -34.98 25.14
C ILE A 288 29.86 -35.31 24.71
N SER A 289 29.01 -34.29 24.58
CA SER A 289 27.61 -34.46 24.19
C SER A 289 27.07 -33.21 23.51
N GLU A 290 26.06 -33.42 22.67
CA GLU A 290 25.28 -32.37 22.03
C GLU A 290 23.79 -32.69 22.13
N SER A 291 22.98 -31.65 22.25
CA SER A 291 21.53 -31.74 22.08
C SER A 291 21.02 -30.47 21.42
N PHE A 292 20.01 -30.64 20.56
CA PHE A 292 19.33 -29.55 19.88
C PHE A 292 17.84 -29.58 20.20
N SER A 293 17.26 -28.42 20.48
CA SER A 293 15.83 -28.22 20.72
C SER A 293 15.35 -26.96 20.00
N ASP A 294 14.04 -26.68 20.06
CA ASP A 294 13.42 -25.45 19.53
C ASP A 294 13.77 -25.18 18.07
N LEU A 295 13.82 -26.27 17.29
CA LEU A 295 14.16 -26.25 15.87
C LEU A 295 13.01 -25.67 15.07
N LYS A 296 13.21 -24.46 14.53
CA LYS A 296 12.18 -23.76 13.77
C LYS A 296 12.81 -23.02 12.60
N ALA A 297 12.19 -23.12 11.44
CA ALA A 297 12.45 -22.22 10.32
C ALA A 297 11.16 -21.48 9.99
N GLU A 298 11.25 -20.16 9.84
CA GLU A 298 10.11 -19.29 9.57
C GLU A 298 10.52 -18.09 8.72
N ASN A 299 9.58 -17.19 8.43
CA ASN A 299 9.82 -15.97 7.67
C ASN A 299 10.51 -16.20 6.31
N PHE A 300 10.09 -17.23 5.57
CA PHE A 300 10.64 -17.59 4.26
C PHE A 300 10.46 -16.48 3.22
N ILE A 301 11.51 -15.98 2.59
CA ILE A 301 11.42 -14.99 1.52
C ILE A 301 11.97 -15.58 0.25
N GLN A 302 11.26 -15.43 -0.86
CA GLN A 302 11.73 -15.79 -2.19
C GLN A 302 12.14 -14.52 -2.96
N TYR A 303 13.39 -14.50 -3.39
CA TYR A 303 14.01 -13.40 -4.12
C TYR A 303 14.11 -13.64 -5.63
N GLY A 304 13.97 -14.89 -6.05
CA GLY A 304 13.98 -15.32 -7.44
C GLY A 304 13.62 -16.80 -7.55
N PRO A 305 13.70 -17.41 -8.74
CA PRO A 305 13.32 -18.81 -8.94
C PRO A 305 14.08 -19.79 -8.07
N ASN A 306 15.33 -19.48 -7.74
CA ASN A 306 16.25 -20.35 -7.01
C ASN A 306 16.90 -19.65 -5.80
N ALA A 307 16.43 -18.47 -5.38
CA ALA A 307 17.09 -17.66 -4.34
C ALA A 307 16.13 -17.35 -3.20
N TYR A 308 16.50 -17.75 -1.98
CA TYR A 308 15.62 -17.73 -0.82
C TYR A 308 16.35 -17.30 0.46
N SER A 309 15.58 -16.84 1.45
CA SER A 309 16.04 -16.80 2.83
C SER A 309 15.00 -17.37 3.79
N ALA A 310 15.46 -17.79 4.97
CA ALA A 310 14.59 -18.11 6.10
C ALA A 310 15.24 -17.66 7.39
N ASP A 311 14.42 -17.41 8.41
CA ASP A 311 14.90 -17.24 9.77
C ASP A 311 14.89 -18.61 10.46
N VAL A 312 16.03 -19.04 10.98
CA VAL A 312 16.22 -20.33 11.63
C VAL A 312 16.58 -20.12 13.09
N THR A 313 15.73 -20.65 13.96
CA THR A 313 15.96 -20.73 15.40
C THR A 313 16.36 -22.16 15.76
N LEU A 314 17.41 -22.28 16.57
CA LEU A 314 17.72 -23.52 17.26
C LEU A 314 18.28 -23.23 18.64
N SER A 315 17.86 -23.98 19.63
CA SER A 315 18.53 -24.06 20.93
C SER A 315 19.52 -25.21 20.89
N TYR A 316 20.71 -25.00 21.43
CA TYR A 316 21.69 -26.06 21.57
C TYR A 316 22.31 -26.09 22.96
N THR A 317 22.65 -27.31 23.39
CA THR A 317 23.53 -27.56 24.53
C THR A 317 24.73 -28.35 24.05
N LEU A 318 25.92 -27.76 24.15
CA LEU A 318 27.18 -28.40 23.79
C LEU A 318 28.01 -28.58 25.06
N THR A 319 28.32 -29.83 25.39
CA THR A 319 29.22 -30.15 26.51
C THR A 319 30.57 -30.58 25.94
N SER A 320 31.63 -29.94 26.42
CA SER A 320 33.00 -30.18 25.97
C SER A 320 33.98 -30.21 27.14
N THR A 321 35.18 -30.75 26.95
CA THR A 321 36.21 -30.81 28.00
C THR A 321 37.49 -30.07 27.60
N TRP A 322 38.18 -29.47 28.57
CA TRP A 322 39.49 -28.86 28.39
C TRP A 322 40.41 -29.22 29.55
N PHE A 323 41.50 -29.94 29.30
CA PHE A 323 42.43 -30.37 30.36
C PHE A 323 41.71 -31.00 31.57
N GLY A 324 40.64 -31.77 31.33
CA GLY A 324 39.83 -32.41 32.38
C GLY A 324 38.69 -31.57 32.95
N VAL A 325 38.57 -30.29 32.59
CA VAL A 325 37.47 -29.41 32.99
C VAL A 325 36.32 -29.53 32.00
N VAL A 326 35.15 -29.99 32.46
CA VAL A 326 33.93 -30.04 31.66
C VAL A 326 33.27 -28.66 31.61
N LYS A 327 32.95 -28.19 30.41
CA LYS A 327 32.21 -26.96 30.16
C LYS A 327 30.98 -27.26 29.31
N THR A 328 29.84 -26.75 29.75
CA THR A 328 28.59 -26.80 29.00
C THR A 328 28.25 -25.40 28.50
N ARG A 329 27.96 -25.29 27.21
CA ARG A 329 27.47 -24.07 26.56
C ARG A 329 26.02 -24.29 26.17
N VAL A 330 25.16 -23.36 26.58
CA VAL A 330 23.76 -23.32 26.19
C VAL A 330 23.55 -22.00 25.46
N MET A 331 23.08 -22.07 24.21
CA MET A 331 22.74 -20.89 23.43
C MET A 331 21.52 -21.16 22.57
N THR A 332 20.76 -20.10 22.30
CA THR A 332 19.62 -20.12 21.39
C THR A 332 19.87 -19.07 20.31
N PRO A 333 20.80 -19.31 19.38
CA PRO A 333 21.01 -18.39 18.28
C PRO A 333 19.79 -18.31 17.37
N TYR A 334 19.60 -17.11 16.84
CA TYR A 334 18.61 -16.82 15.80
C TYR A 334 19.36 -16.40 14.55
N TYR A 335 19.20 -17.15 13.46
CA TYR A 335 19.93 -16.93 12.22
C TYR A 335 18.97 -16.48 11.11
N LYS A 336 19.40 -15.54 10.28
CA LYS A 336 18.89 -15.42 8.90
C LYS A 336 19.81 -16.18 7.99
N VAL A 337 19.29 -17.17 7.26
CA VAL A 337 20.06 -18.01 6.33
C VAL A 337 19.65 -17.72 4.90
N TYR A 338 20.63 -17.63 4.00
CA TYR A 338 20.42 -17.42 2.57
C TYR A 338 20.73 -18.70 1.80
N MET A 339 19.73 -19.19 1.07
CA MET A 339 19.73 -20.53 0.49
C MET A 339 19.41 -20.46 -1.00
N THR A 340 19.98 -21.40 -1.75
CA THR A 340 19.71 -21.53 -3.18
C THR A 340 19.57 -22.97 -3.62
N ASN A 341 18.74 -23.21 -4.63
CA ASN A 341 18.69 -24.47 -5.35
C ASN A 341 19.49 -24.34 -6.67
N ILE A 342 20.57 -25.11 -6.81
CA ILE A 342 21.35 -25.16 -8.04
C ILE A 342 21.40 -26.62 -8.48
N ASP A 343 20.97 -26.87 -9.72
CA ASP A 343 20.92 -28.22 -10.32
C ASP A 343 20.18 -29.27 -9.46
N GLY A 344 19.15 -28.84 -8.72
CA GLY A 344 18.34 -29.72 -7.87
C GLY A 344 18.87 -29.92 -6.44
N ALA A 345 19.99 -29.28 -6.08
CA ALA A 345 20.59 -29.36 -4.75
C ALA A 345 20.51 -28.02 -4.00
N TRP A 346 20.16 -28.10 -2.71
CA TRP A 346 20.12 -26.93 -1.83
C TRP A 346 21.52 -26.59 -1.31
N HIS A 347 21.86 -25.32 -1.36
CA HIS A 347 23.12 -24.76 -0.86
C HIS A 347 22.86 -23.53 0.00
N LEU A 348 23.67 -23.39 1.05
CA LEU A 348 23.80 -22.20 1.87
C LEU A 348 24.82 -21.28 1.19
N THR A 349 24.44 -20.03 1.00
CA THR A 349 25.30 -19.00 0.42
C THR A 349 25.82 -18.04 1.47
N ASP A 350 25.01 -17.75 2.48
CA ASP A 350 25.39 -16.92 3.62
C ASP A 350 24.50 -17.15 4.86
N LEU A 351 24.94 -16.65 6.01
CA LEU A 351 24.17 -16.57 7.24
C LEU A 351 24.48 -15.29 8.03
N VAL A 352 23.48 -14.78 8.75
CA VAL A 352 23.61 -13.64 9.67
C VAL A 352 23.01 -14.03 11.01
N ILE A 353 23.73 -13.76 12.10
CA ILE A 353 23.15 -13.88 13.45
C ILE A 353 22.27 -12.66 13.69
N LEU A 354 20.99 -12.88 13.93
CA LEU A 354 20.03 -11.86 14.34
C LEU A 354 20.13 -11.69 15.85
N THR A 355 20.25 -10.45 16.32
CA THR A 355 20.11 -10.14 17.74
C THR A 355 18.63 -10.30 18.11
N SER A 356 18.33 -11.15 19.09
CA SER A 356 17.02 -11.15 19.74
C SER A 356 16.77 -9.75 20.32
N ASN A 357 15.70 -9.08 19.90
CA ASN A 357 15.23 -7.86 20.55
C ASN A 357 14.79 -8.13 21.99
#